data_AF-A0A2X2SH79-F1
#
_entry.id   AF-A0A2X2SH79-F1
#
_cell.length_a   1.000
_cell.length_b   1.000
_cell.length_c   1.000
_cell.angle_alpha   90.00
_cell.angle_beta   90.00
_cell.angle_gamma   90.00
#
_symmetry.space_group_name_H-M   'P 1'
#
loop_
_entity.id
_entity.type
_entity.pdbx_description
1 polymer ?
#
loop_
_entity_poly.entity_id
_entity_poly.type
_entity_poly.pdbx_seq_one_letter_code
_entity_poly.pdbx_strand_id
1 'polypeptide(L)' 'MKLQIKYDIGNNVYAIWGNKIAPAKVESIMVEAWEKNRQISYGLKFESGEYNNFDEGEIFDTKKAATDYLLREE' A
#
# COMPACT_ATOMS: atom_id res chain seq x y z
N MET A 1 3.19 9.98 19.72
CA MET A 1 2.89 10.08 18.27
C MET A 1 1.56 9.37 18.01
N LYS A 2 0.57 10.05 17.42
CA LYS A 2 -0.71 9.42 17.06
C LYS A 2 -0.48 8.59 15.79
N LEU A 3 -0.93 7.35 15.77
CA LEU A 3 -0.89 6.52 14.56
C LEU A 3 -1.87 7.15 13.55
N GLN A 4 -1.39 7.45 12.35
CA GLN A 4 -2.23 7.98 11.27
C GLN A 4 -2.40 6.88 10.23
N ILE A 5 -3.62 6.37 10.11
CA ILE A 5 -4.00 5.41 9.08
C ILE A 5 -4.39 6.22 7.84
N LYS A 6 -3.74 5.97 6.70
CA LYS A 6 -4.00 6.68 5.44
C LYS A 6 -5.17 6.10 4.66
N TYR A 7 -5.28 4.77 4.62
CA TYR A 7 -6.31 4.05 3.86
C TYR A 7 -7.27 3.29 4.76
N ASP A 8 -8.56 3.31 4.40
CA ASP A 8 -9.59 2.51 5.05
C ASP A 8 -9.86 1.20 4.28
N ILE A 9 -10.40 0.20 4.99
CA ILE A 9 -10.87 -1.03 4.38
C ILE A 9 -11.97 -0.68 3.36
N GLY A 10 -11.83 -1.20 2.15
CA GLY A 10 -12.71 -0.92 1.03
C GLY A 10 -12.16 0.09 0.02
N ASN A 11 -11.12 0.85 0.37
CA ASN A 11 -10.49 1.80 -0.55
C ASN A 11 -9.87 1.06 -1.75
N ASN A 12 -10.08 1.62 -2.94
CA ASN A 12 -9.37 1.21 -4.14
C ASN A 12 -8.06 2.00 -4.22
N VAL A 13 -6.95 1.30 -4.44
CA VAL A 13 -5.60 1.85 -4.45
C VAL A 13 -4.79 1.24 -5.60
N TYR A 14 -3.60 1.78 -5.82
CA TYR A 14 -2.60 1.22 -6.72
C TYR A 14 -1.36 0.83 -5.91
N ALA A 15 -0.95 -0.43 -6.03
CA ALA A 15 0.26 -0.92 -5.38
C ALA A 15 1.38 -1.12 -6.40
N ILE A 16 2.61 -0.83 -5.98
CA ILE A 16 3.82 -1.16 -6.73
C ILE A 16 4.30 -2.54 -6.29
N TRP A 17 4.48 -3.46 -7.24
CA TRP A 17 5.09 -4.76 -7.00
C TRP A 17 6.23 -4.99 -8.00
N GLY A 18 7.47 -4.83 -7.53
CA GLY A 18 8.63 -4.70 -8.41
C GLY A 18 8.47 -3.46 -9.31
N ASN A 19 8.62 -3.62 -10.62
CA ASN A 19 8.45 -2.51 -11.58
C ASN A 19 7.03 -2.44 -12.18
N LYS A 20 6.04 -3.07 -11.53
CA LYS A 20 4.65 -3.11 -12.00
C LYS A 20 3.76 -2.33 -11.05
N ILE A 21 2.74 -1.70 -11.62
CA ILE A 21 1.67 -1.03 -10.88
C ILE A 21 0.38 -1.82 -11.12
N ALA A 22 -0.28 -2.25 -10.05
CA ALA A 22 -1.52 -2.99 -10.13
C ALA A 22 -2.61 -2.34 -9.27
N PRO A 23 -3.86 -2.27 -9.77
CA PRO A 23 -4.99 -1.86 -8.95
C PRO A 23 -5.30 -2.93 -7.90
N ALA A 24 -5.65 -2.50 -6.70
CA ALA A 24 -6.03 -3.39 -5.61
C ALA A 24 -7.05 -2.71 -4.69
N LYS A 25 -7.66 -3.52 -3.83
CA LYS A 25 -8.58 -3.06 -2.79
C LYS A 25 -8.02 -3.37 -1.42
N VAL A 26 -8.09 -2.43 -0.50
CA VAL A 26 -7.69 -2.63 0.90
C VAL A 26 -8.71 -3.52 1.58
N GLU A 27 -8.27 -4.67 2.08
CA GLU A 27 -9.12 -5.64 2.78
C GLU A 27 -8.74 -5.77 4.26
N SER A 28 -7.50 -5.42 4.63
CA SER A 28 -7.08 -5.36 6.03
C SER A 28 -6.02 -4.30 6.29
N ILE A 29 -5.91 -3.87 7.55
CA ILE A 29 -4.93 -2.90 8.03
C ILE A 29 -4.18 -3.56 9.19
N MET A 30 -2.86 -3.65 9.04
CA MET A 30 -1.96 -4.24 10.02
C MET A 30 -1.09 -3.14 10.61
N VAL A 31 -0.98 -3.12 11.94
CA VAL A 31 -0.12 -2.17 12.65
C VAL A 31 0.97 -2.97 13.33
N GLU A 32 2.16 -2.92 12.78
CA GLU A 32 3.34 -3.53 13.36
C GLU A 32 4.02 -2.53 14.29
N ALA A 33 4.08 -2.86 15.57
CA ALA A 33 4.70 -2.03 16.59
C ALA A 33 5.92 -2.75 17.16
N TRP A 34 7.09 -2.18 16.92
CA TRP A 34 8.36 -2.57 17.52
C TRP A 34 8.71 -1.57 18.63
N GLU A 35 9.64 -1.93 19.52
CA GLU A 35 9.98 -1.17 20.72
C GLU A 35 10.34 0.32 20.45
N LYS A 36 10.78 0.66 19.21
CA LYS A 36 11.14 2.02 18.79
C LYS A 36 10.45 2.53 17.51
N ASN A 37 9.79 1.67 16.72
CA ASN A 37 9.20 2.03 15.43
C ASN A 37 7.78 1.47 15.30
N ARG A 38 6.93 2.18 14.57
CA ARG A 38 5.60 1.69 14.18
C ARG A 38 5.48 1.78 12.68
N GLN A 39 5.01 0.71 12.07
CA GLN A 39 4.76 0.62 10.64
C GLN A 39 3.30 0.20 10.42
N ILE A 40 2.68 0.79 9.41
CA ILE A 40 1.36 0.38 8.96
C ILE A 40 1.56 -0.32 7.62
N SER A 41 1.07 -1.55 7.55
CA SER A 41 1.03 -2.33 6.33
C SER A 41 -0.44 -2.64 6.02
N TYR A 42 -0.73 -2.80 4.74
CA TYR A 42 -2.08 -2.98 4.23
C TYR A 42 -2.18 -4.31 3.50
N GLY A 43 -3.18 -5.09 3.86
CA GLY A 43 -3.54 -6.28 3.12
C GLY A 43 -4.37 -5.91 1.91
N LEU A 44 -3.84 -6.17 0.72
CA LEU A 44 -4.42 -5.78 -0.55
C LEU A 44 -4.92 -7.00 -1.32
N LYS A 45 -6.13 -6.91 -1.85
CA LYS A 45 -6.69 -7.87 -2.80
C LYS A 45 -6.68 -7.29 -4.20
N PHE A 46 -5.99 -7.98 -5.11
CA PHE A 46 -5.87 -7.59 -6.51
C PHE A 46 -7.04 -8.13 -7.34
N GLU A 47 -7.27 -7.52 -8.49
CA GLU A 47 -8.27 -7.99 -9.46
C GLU A 47 -7.97 -9.41 -9.98
N SER A 48 -6.70 -9.83 -9.97
CA SER A 48 -6.28 -11.21 -10.27
C SER A 48 -6.78 -12.23 -9.24
N GLY A 49 -7.29 -11.79 -8.09
CA GLY A 49 -7.67 -12.62 -6.96
C GLY A 49 -6.54 -12.88 -5.97
N GLU A 50 -5.31 -12.47 -6.30
CA GLU A 50 -4.17 -12.54 -5.40
C GLU A 50 -4.35 -11.60 -4.19
N TYR A 51 -3.75 -12.00 -3.08
CA TYR A 51 -3.75 -11.23 -1.84
C TYR A 51 -2.32 -11.15 -1.31
N ASN A 52 -1.87 -9.95 -0.96
CA ASN A 52 -0.54 -9.74 -0.39
C ASN A 52 -0.52 -8.48 0.50
N ASN A 53 0.47 -8.39 1.37
CA ASN A 53 0.66 -7.25 2.28
C ASN A 53 1.68 -6.28 1.69
N PHE A 54 1.40 -4.98 1.81
CA PHE A 54 2.25 -3.90 1.31
C PHE A 54 2.46 -2.85 2.38
N ASP A 55 3.61 -2.21 2.34
CA ASP A 55 3.89 -1.05 3.18
C ASP A 55 3.20 0.20 2.64
N GLU A 56 2.83 1.14 3.52
CA GLU A 56 2.14 2.37 3.09
C GLU A 56 2.87 3.13 1.97
N GLY A 57 4.22 3.06 1.94
CA GLY A 57 5.06 3.70 0.92
C GLY A 57 4.96 3.08 -0.48
N GLU A 58 4.41 1.88 -0.60
CA GLU A 58 4.24 1.16 -1.88
C GLU A 58 2.81 1.30 -2.44
N ILE A 59 1.96 2.09 -1.78
CA ILE A 59 0.53 2.23 -2.08
C ILE A 59 0.19 3.67 -2.40
N PHE A 60 -0.59 3.86 -3.47
CA PHE A 60 -0.89 5.16 -4.04
C PHE A 60 -2.37 5.31 -4.36
N ASP A 61 -2.88 6.53 -4.18
CA ASP A 61 -4.27 6.89 -4.50
C ASP A 61 -4.55 6.84 -6.02
N THR A 62 -3.51 7.03 -6.84
CA THR A 62 -3.65 7.07 -8.30
C THR A 62 -2.52 6.34 -8.99
N LYS A 63 -2.82 5.77 -10.16
CA LYS A 63 -1.82 5.15 -11.03
C LYS A 63 -0.69 6.12 -11.38
N LYS A 64 -1.01 7.40 -11.62
CA LYS A 64 -0.02 8.43 -11.94
C LYS A 64 0.97 8.62 -10.78
N ALA A 65 0.49 8.72 -9.55
CA ALA A 65 1.37 8.87 -8.38
C ALA A 65 2.32 7.68 -8.21
N ALA A 66 1.83 6.46 -8.45
CA ALA A 66 2.67 5.26 -8.46
C ALA A 66 3.71 5.29 -9.59
N THR A 67 3.34 5.73 -10.80
CA THR A 67 4.27 5.89 -11.93
C THR A 67 5.34 6.95 -11.64
N ASP A 68 4.94 8.11 -11.12
CA ASP A 68 5.86 9.19 -10.76
C ASP A 68 6.80 8.77 -9.62
N TYR A 69 6.40 7.82 -8.76
CA TYR A 69 7.27 7.23 -7.75
C TYR A 69 8.31 6.29 -8.39
N LEU A 70 7.89 5.33 -9.23
CA LEU A 70 8.81 4.41 -9.91
C LEU A 70 9.89 5.15 -10.71
N LEU A 71 9.51 6.19 -11.47
CA LEU A 71 10.45 6.97 -12.28
C LEU A 71 11.46 7.79 -11.47
N ARG A 72 11.23 8.00 -10.17
CA ARG A 72 12.17 8.70 -9.28
C ARG A 72 13.16 7.77 -8.61
N GLU A 73 12.79 6.50 -8.45
CA GLU A 73 13.63 5.48 -7.80
C GLU A 73 14.50 4.71 -8.83
N GLU A 74 14.24 4.85 -10.14
CA GLU A 74 15.12 4.41 -11.25
C GLU A 74 16.30 5.37 -11.49
#